data_AF-A0A9C8WF22-F1
#
_entry.id   AF-A0A9C8WF22-F1
#
_cell.length_a   1.000
_cell.length_b   1.000
_cell.length_c   1.000
_cell.angle_alpha   90.00
_cell.angle_beta   90.00
_cell.angle_gamma   90.00
#
_symmetry.space_group_name_H-M   'P 1'
#
loop_
_entity.id
_entity.type
_entity.pdbx_description
1 polymer ?
#
loop_
_entity_poly.entity_id
_entity_poly.type
_entity_poly.pdbx_seq_one_letter_code
_entity_poly.pdbx_strand_id
1 'polypeptide(L)'
;MSAEPSKKPARRLWVSLLLVLVLPSMIALTSYVLYLDHVVQKKFEGKRWAVPSRVYARALELYPDKFIHADDLHSELKLIGYQKSSDGLTAGSYMRRGNQFVISVRAFQHWDGQEPSRSIKLEINGNYLSHLIDASTGEALSLIRLEPMQIGTIYPSHKEDRVLVQLEELPPLLLAALLAIEDRKFAIHHGIDWRGIVRAAWVNLRAGHVVQGGSTLTQQLVKNFYLNNERTLIRKFNEAIMSSLLELRYEKREILEAYVNEVYLGQDGVRAIHGFGLASEFYFNKPARELTPSEVALLVAVLRGPTYYDPRRHTDRALKRRNQILDKLYHDNLIDQKQALKAKQSPLNIAPKPNRGHGLYPAFIELVKRDLKKDYREDDLMSEGLRIFSTLDPMVQEVTEKETTQWIKRLEKSRGITPDTLQGGVVITRVGSAEVVAVVGGRNVRFEGFNRALDIQRPVGSLLKPALYLSA
;
A
#
# COMPACT_ATOMS: atom_id res chain seq x y z
N MET A 1 -30.61 40.98 -76.03
CA MET A 1 -29.85 41.02 -74.76
C MET A 1 -30.32 39.87 -73.90
N SER A 2 -29.49 38.85 -73.77
CA SER A 2 -29.77 37.60 -73.06
C SER A 2 -29.56 37.79 -71.57
N ALA A 3 -30.58 37.53 -70.75
CA ALA A 3 -30.47 37.54 -69.29
C ALA A 3 -30.19 36.13 -68.79
N GLU A 4 -29.02 35.93 -68.17
CA GLU A 4 -28.69 34.70 -67.43
C GLU A 4 -29.50 34.60 -66.13
N PRO A 5 -30.05 33.42 -65.78
CA PRO A 5 -30.66 33.21 -64.47
C PRO A 5 -29.58 32.91 -63.41
N SER A 6 -29.48 33.81 -62.44
CA SER A 6 -28.69 33.70 -61.21
C SER A 6 -29.08 32.46 -60.38
N LYS A 7 -28.34 31.36 -60.55
CA LYS A 7 -28.41 30.17 -59.67
C LYS A 7 -27.53 30.34 -58.42
N LYS A 8 -27.91 31.18 -57.45
CA LYS A 8 -27.21 31.25 -56.12
C LYS A 8 -28.06 31.41 -54.83
N PRO A 9 -29.35 31.02 -54.70
CA PRO A 9 -30.04 31.14 -53.40
C PRO A 9 -29.90 29.91 -52.48
N ALA A 10 -29.78 28.69 -53.02
CA ALA A 10 -29.77 27.47 -52.19
C ALA A 10 -28.53 27.36 -51.28
N ARG A 11 -27.34 27.71 -51.76
CA ARG A 11 -26.08 27.54 -51.01
C ARG A 11 -25.99 28.44 -49.77
N ARG A 12 -26.59 29.63 -49.79
CA ARG A 12 -26.62 30.55 -48.62
C ARG A 12 -27.55 30.04 -47.51
N LEU A 13 -28.70 29.48 -47.88
CA LEU A 13 -29.66 28.89 -46.94
C LEU A 13 -29.08 27.66 -46.21
N TRP A 14 -28.36 26.79 -46.93
CA TRP A 14 -27.69 25.63 -46.32
C TRP A 14 -26.54 26.02 -45.39
N VAL A 15 -25.77 27.07 -45.74
CA VAL A 15 -24.70 27.59 -44.89
C VAL A 15 -25.26 28.27 -43.62
N SER A 16 -26.37 29.02 -43.73
CA SER A 16 -27.03 29.59 -42.56
C SER A 16 -27.64 28.53 -41.65
N LEU A 17 -28.24 27.46 -42.22
CA LEU A 17 -28.76 26.33 -41.43
C LEU A 17 -27.64 25.54 -40.73
N LEU A 18 -26.50 25.34 -41.42
CA LEU A 18 -25.30 24.76 -40.81
C LEU A 18 -24.77 25.62 -39.68
N LEU A 19 -24.70 26.95 -39.85
CA LEU A 19 -24.26 27.87 -38.78
C LEU A 19 -25.20 27.85 -37.58
N VAL A 20 -26.52 27.79 -37.81
CA VAL A 20 -27.54 27.71 -36.75
C VAL A 20 -27.47 26.40 -35.95
N LEU A 21 -26.95 25.31 -36.53
CA LEU A 21 -26.77 24.04 -35.81
C LEU A 21 -25.37 23.87 -35.22
N VAL A 22 -24.34 24.35 -35.90
CA VAL A 22 -22.95 24.21 -35.47
C VAL A 22 -22.64 25.13 -34.30
N LEU A 23 -23.14 26.37 -34.29
CA LEU A 23 -22.83 27.33 -33.22
C LEU A 23 -23.39 26.87 -31.86
N PRO A 24 -24.67 26.44 -31.72
CA PRO A 24 -25.18 25.92 -30.46
C PRO A 24 -24.49 24.62 -30.04
N SER A 25 -24.15 23.76 -31.00
CA SER A 25 -23.42 22.51 -30.73
C SER A 25 -22.00 22.79 -30.20
N MET A 26 -21.31 23.78 -30.76
CA MET A 26 -20.00 24.24 -30.29
C MET A 26 -20.10 24.86 -28.89
N ILE A 27 -21.12 25.67 -28.62
CA ILE A 27 -21.36 26.25 -27.30
C ILE A 27 -21.64 25.12 -26.29
N ALA A 28 -22.55 24.20 -26.61
CA ALA A 28 -22.87 23.06 -25.75
C ALA A 28 -21.64 22.19 -25.47
N LEU A 29 -20.83 21.89 -26.49
CA LEU A 29 -19.58 21.15 -26.33
C LEU A 29 -18.59 21.91 -25.45
N THR A 30 -18.44 23.22 -25.66
CA THR A 30 -17.55 24.06 -24.85
C THR A 30 -18.00 24.12 -23.40
N SER A 31 -19.29 24.33 -23.15
CA SER A 31 -19.89 24.26 -21.81
C SER A 31 -19.68 22.90 -21.15
N TYR A 32 -19.79 21.81 -21.92
CA TYR A 32 -19.54 20.46 -21.43
C TYR A 32 -18.06 20.22 -21.10
N VAL A 33 -17.13 20.71 -21.92
CA VAL A 33 -15.69 20.65 -21.66
C VAL A 33 -15.35 21.46 -20.41
N LEU A 34 -15.91 22.67 -20.23
CA LEU A 34 -15.73 23.48 -19.02
C LEU A 34 -16.30 22.79 -17.77
N TYR A 35 -17.43 22.10 -17.90
CA TYR A 35 -17.96 21.27 -16.83
C TYR A 35 -17.01 20.13 -16.47
N LEU A 36 -16.51 19.37 -17.45
CA LEU A 36 -15.53 18.30 -17.22
C LEU A 36 -14.23 18.84 -16.61
N ASP A 37 -13.81 20.01 -17.03
CA ASP A 37 -12.64 20.70 -16.51
C ASP A 37 -12.80 21.08 -15.04
N HIS A 38 -13.96 21.61 -14.65
CA HIS A 38 -14.27 21.88 -13.25
C HIS A 38 -14.28 20.58 -12.42
N VAL A 39 -14.80 19.47 -12.97
CA VAL A 39 -14.76 18.16 -12.31
C VAL A 39 -13.32 17.67 -12.12
N VAL A 40 -12.45 17.84 -13.13
CA VAL A 40 -11.03 17.51 -13.05
C VAL A 40 -10.36 18.34 -11.95
N GLN A 41 -10.48 19.66 -11.97
CA GLN A 41 -9.87 20.55 -10.97
C GLN A 41 -10.32 20.21 -9.55
N LYS A 42 -11.64 20.13 -9.32
CA LYS A 42 -12.19 19.89 -7.97
C LYS A 42 -11.66 18.60 -7.34
N LYS A 43 -11.47 17.55 -8.13
CA LYS A 43 -10.99 16.25 -7.63
C LYS A 43 -9.46 16.14 -7.61
N PHE A 44 -8.76 16.80 -8.53
CA PHE A 44 -7.29 16.75 -8.63
C PHE A 44 -6.58 17.78 -7.75
N GLU A 45 -7.19 18.93 -7.46
CA GLU A 45 -6.62 20.00 -6.60
C GLU A 45 -7.08 19.93 -5.15
N GLY A 46 -8.20 19.26 -4.87
CA GLY A 46 -8.66 18.99 -3.50
C GLY A 46 -7.79 17.95 -2.78
N LYS A 47 -8.32 17.35 -1.70
CA LYS A 47 -7.72 16.14 -1.11
C LYS A 47 -7.78 15.00 -2.14
N ARG A 48 -6.75 14.90 -3.00
CA ARG A 48 -6.61 13.91 -4.09
C ARG A 48 -6.95 12.50 -3.58
N TRP A 49 -6.60 12.21 -2.32
CA TRP A 49 -6.91 10.98 -1.62
C TRP A 49 -7.27 11.25 -0.16
N ALA A 50 -8.23 10.51 0.39
CA ALA A 50 -8.38 10.36 1.83
C ALA A 50 -7.30 9.38 2.30
N VAL A 51 -6.32 9.88 3.06
CA VAL A 51 -5.24 9.03 3.58
C VAL A 51 -5.72 8.45 4.90
N PRO A 52 -5.83 7.12 5.03
CA PRO A 52 -6.28 6.55 6.28
C PRO A 52 -5.18 6.66 7.33
N SER A 53 -5.56 6.85 8.59
CA SER A 53 -4.59 6.92 9.68
C SER A 53 -3.97 5.56 9.94
N ARG A 54 -2.66 5.53 10.14
CA ARG A 54 -1.88 4.32 10.39
C ARG A 54 -1.55 4.19 11.85
N VAL A 55 -1.77 3.00 12.39
CA VAL A 55 -1.44 2.66 13.77
C VAL A 55 -0.18 1.80 13.76
N TYR A 56 0.82 2.24 14.49
CA TYR A 56 2.11 1.59 14.66
C TYR A 56 2.23 1.01 16.08
N ALA A 57 2.91 -0.13 16.21
CA ALA A 57 3.35 -0.69 17.48
C ALA A 57 4.42 0.19 18.14
N ARG A 58 4.96 -0.24 19.29
CA ARG A 58 6.15 0.38 19.87
C ARG A 58 7.31 0.37 18.88
N ALA A 59 8.09 1.44 18.85
CA ALA A 59 9.40 1.43 18.19
C ALA A 59 10.37 0.60 19.06
N LEU A 60 11.05 -0.38 18.48
CA LEU A 60 12.07 -1.14 19.21
C LEU A 60 13.32 -0.28 19.37
N GLU A 61 13.53 0.21 20.59
CA GLU A 61 14.75 0.90 20.97
C GLU A 61 15.84 -0.10 21.32
N LEU A 62 17.03 0.03 20.73
CA LEU A 62 18.21 -0.77 21.01
C LEU A 62 19.28 0.13 21.62
N TYR A 63 19.78 -0.24 22.79
CA TYR A 63 20.83 0.49 23.52
C TYR A 63 21.70 -0.51 24.29
N PRO A 64 22.95 -0.18 24.63
CA PRO A 64 23.81 -1.02 25.45
C PRO A 64 23.14 -1.43 26.77
N ASP A 65 23.35 -2.67 27.20
CA ASP A 65 22.75 -3.30 28.39
C ASP A 65 21.22 -3.50 28.34
N LYS A 66 20.59 -3.33 27.17
CA LYS A 66 19.19 -3.72 26.98
C LYS A 66 19.05 -5.24 27.12
N PHE A 67 18.13 -5.68 27.99
CA PHE A 67 17.72 -7.09 28.04
C PHE A 67 16.93 -7.47 26.78
N ILE A 68 17.48 -8.36 25.96
CA ILE A 68 16.88 -8.85 24.72
C ILE A 68 17.49 -10.20 24.30
N HIS A 69 16.65 -11.17 23.91
CA HIS A 69 17.14 -12.43 23.34
C HIS A 69 17.40 -12.27 21.84
N ALA A 70 18.45 -12.92 21.34
CA ALA A 70 18.77 -12.92 19.91
C ALA A 70 17.62 -13.48 19.04
N ASP A 71 16.90 -14.49 19.54
CA ASP A 71 15.76 -15.07 18.82
C ASP A 71 14.53 -14.16 18.80
N ASP A 72 14.31 -13.37 19.85
CA ASP A 72 13.24 -12.37 19.90
C ASP A 72 13.52 -11.25 18.89
N LEU A 73 14.75 -10.72 18.88
CA LEU A 73 15.17 -9.72 17.89
C LEU A 73 15.03 -10.25 16.46
N HIS A 74 15.45 -11.49 16.21
CA HIS A 74 15.30 -12.11 14.90
C HIS A 74 13.83 -12.25 14.47
N SER A 75 12.95 -12.59 15.42
CA SER A 75 11.52 -12.73 15.17
C SER A 75 10.88 -11.37 14.90
N GLU A 76 11.25 -10.34 15.66
CA GLU A 76 10.74 -8.99 15.48
C GLU A 76 11.19 -8.36 14.14
N LEU A 77 12.46 -8.56 13.74
CA LEU A 77 12.95 -8.17 12.41
C LEU A 77 12.13 -8.82 11.28
N LYS A 78 11.74 -10.09 11.44
CA LYS A 78 10.86 -10.76 10.48
C LYS A 78 9.45 -10.18 10.47
N LEU A 79 8.90 -9.85 11.64
CA LEU A 79 7.56 -9.27 11.76
C LEU A 79 7.46 -7.90 11.07
N ILE A 80 8.51 -7.09 11.15
CA ILE A 80 8.58 -5.77 10.49
C ILE A 80 9.13 -5.85 9.04
N GLY A 81 9.27 -7.07 8.50
CA GLY A 81 9.56 -7.29 7.07
C GLY A 81 11.03 -7.12 6.67
N TYR A 82 11.98 -7.25 7.59
CA TYR A 82 13.40 -7.28 7.22
C TYR A 82 13.75 -8.60 6.52
N GLN A 83 14.59 -8.50 5.50
CA GLN A 83 15.04 -9.64 4.71
C GLN A 83 16.41 -10.12 5.15
N LYS A 84 16.60 -11.44 5.22
CA LYS A 84 17.93 -12.00 5.48
C LYS A 84 18.81 -11.80 4.24
N SER A 85 19.97 -11.18 4.41
CA SER A 85 20.97 -10.98 3.36
C SER A 85 22.32 -11.56 3.78
N SER A 86 23.22 -11.74 2.80
CA SER A 86 24.56 -12.29 3.05
C SER A 86 25.49 -11.30 3.76
N ASP A 87 25.25 -10.00 3.59
CA ASP A 87 26.08 -8.91 4.11
C ASP A 87 25.37 -8.05 5.17
N GLY A 88 24.03 -7.99 5.15
CA GLY A 88 23.25 -7.14 6.04
C GLY A 88 23.38 -5.65 5.73
N LEU A 89 23.73 -5.27 4.48
CA LEU A 89 24.08 -3.88 4.14
C LEU A 89 23.03 -3.13 3.31
N THR A 90 22.00 -3.83 2.82
CA THR A 90 20.89 -3.19 2.10
C THR A 90 19.81 -2.75 3.10
N ALA A 91 19.30 -1.52 3.00
CA ALA A 91 18.22 -1.03 3.88
C ALA A 91 17.05 -2.03 3.96
N GLY A 92 16.57 -2.30 5.18
CA GLY A 92 15.55 -3.33 5.42
C GLY A 92 16.08 -4.76 5.33
N SER A 93 17.40 -4.97 5.47
CA SER A 93 18.00 -6.29 5.50
C SER A 93 18.87 -6.51 6.73
N TYR A 94 19.13 -7.79 7.03
CA TYR A 94 20.01 -8.17 8.13
C TYR A 94 20.80 -9.44 7.82
N MET A 95 21.98 -9.54 8.42
CA MET A 95 22.75 -10.76 8.56
C MET A 95 22.75 -11.17 10.04
N ARG A 96 22.59 -12.46 10.33
CA ARG A 96 22.71 -13.03 11.68
C ARG A 96 23.71 -14.18 11.70
N ARG A 97 24.66 -14.14 12.64
CA ARG A 97 25.61 -15.23 12.96
C ARG A 97 25.57 -15.49 14.47
N GLY A 98 24.78 -16.49 14.89
CA GLY A 98 24.54 -16.73 16.32
C GLY A 98 23.87 -15.51 16.97
N ASN A 99 24.61 -14.85 17.86
CA ASN A 99 24.17 -13.66 18.60
C ASN A 99 24.68 -12.34 18.01
N GLN A 100 25.42 -12.40 16.90
CA GLN A 100 25.90 -11.22 16.20
C GLN A 100 24.97 -10.87 15.04
N PHE A 101 24.64 -9.59 14.93
CA PHE A 101 23.78 -9.06 13.89
C PHE A 101 24.45 -7.91 13.16
N VAL A 102 24.23 -7.85 11.85
CA VAL A 102 24.42 -6.64 11.05
C VAL A 102 23.05 -6.30 10.49
N ILE A 103 22.53 -5.11 10.79
CA ILE A 103 21.17 -4.69 10.42
C ILE A 103 21.29 -3.35 9.72
N SER A 104 20.74 -3.25 8.51
CA SER A 104 20.59 -1.96 7.84
C SER A 104 19.21 -1.39 8.11
N VAL A 105 19.14 -0.49 9.10
CA VAL A 105 17.91 0.14 9.55
C VAL A 105 17.33 1.02 8.45
N ARG A 106 16.00 0.95 8.28
CA ARG A 106 15.28 1.79 7.32
C ARG A 106 15.20 3.23 7.85
N ALA A 107 15.32 4.20 6.95
CA ALA A 107 14.96 5.57 7.32
C ALA A 107 13.47 5.63 7.67
N PHE A 108 13.13 6.25 8.80
CA PHE A 108 11.77 6.38 9.30
C PHE A 108 11.59 7.67 10.11
N GLN A 109 10.46 8.35 9.90
CA GLN A 109 10.12 9.55 10.64
C GLN A 109 9.34 9.19 11.91
N HIS A 110 9.94 9.35 13.08
CA HIS A 110 9.31 9.18 14.39
C HIS A 110 8.59 10.47 14.82
N TRP A 111 7.94 10.43 15.99
CA TRP A 111 7.24 11.58 16.58
C TRP A 111 8.17 12.70 17.03
N ASP A 112 9.44 12.39 17.33
CA ASP A 112 10.45 13.30 17.86
C ASP A 112 11.56 13.65 16.84
N GLY A 113 11.58 13.01 15.67
CA GLY A 113 12.58 13.30 14.65
C GLY A 113 12.65 12.27 13.53
N GLN A 114 13.49 12.56 12.53
CA GLN A 114 13.78 11.63 11.45
C GLN A 114 14.95 10.73 11.83
N GLU A 115 14.75 9.41 11.81
CA GLU A 115 15.84 8.45 11.89
C GLU A 115 16.33 8.15 10.47
N PRO A 116 17.59 8.45 10.11
CA PRO A 116 18.12 8.17 8.79
C PRO A 116 18.43 6.67 8.63
N SER A 117 18.54 6.22 7.38
CA SER A 117 18.95 4.84 7.11
C SER A 117 20.43 4.69 7.46
N ARG A 118 20.75 3.66 8.24
CA ARG A 118 22.13 3.34 8.64
C ARG A 118 22.31 1.86 8.92
N SER A 119 23.54 1.39 8.74
CA SER A 119 23.91 0.02 9.06
C SER A 119 24.49 -0.05 10.46
N ILE A 120 23.98 -0.94 11.30
CA ILE A 120 24.46 -1.17 12.66
C ILE A 120 25.02 -2.57 12.80
N LYS A 121 26.02 -2.73 13.66
CA LYS A 121 26.46 -4.04 14.16
C LYS A 121 26.13 -4.11 15.63
N LEU A 122 25.55 -5.24 16.03
CA LEU A 122 25.28 -5.50 17.43
C LEU A 122 25.61 -6.94 17.83
N GLU A 123 25.89 -7.11 19.11
CA GLU A 123 26.15 -8.40 19.74
C GLU A 123 25.36 -8.54 21.03
N ILE A 124 24.78 -9.73 21.23
CA ILE A 124 23.99 -10.06 22.41
C ILE A 124 24.73 -11.12 23.24
N ASN A 125 25.13 -10.74 24.45
CA ASN A 125 25.84 -11.61 25.39
C ASN A 125 25.01 -11.78 26.66
N GLY A 126 24.70 -13.03 27.03
CA GLY A 126 23.92 -13.33 28.23
C GLY A 126 22.51 -12.70 28.24
N ASN A 127 21.88 -12.54 27.07
CA ASN A 127 20.60 -11.83 26.86
C ASN A 127 20.66 -10.31 27.08
N TYR A 128 21.86 -9.73 27.08
CA TYR A 128 22.05 -8.28 27.10
C TYR A 128 22.74 -7.84 25.82
N LEU A 129 22.30 -6.71 25.27
CA LEU A 129 22.96 -6.07 24.14
C LEU A 129 24.28 -5.47 24.63
N SER A 130 25.41 -6.12 24.32
CA SER A 130 26.73 -5.70 24.84
C SER A 130 27.45 -4.72 23.92
N HIS A 131 27.22 -4.81 22.60
CA HIS A 131 27.84 -3.91 21.62
C HIS A 131 26.79 -3.37 20.67
N LEU A 132 26.81 -2.05 20.46
CA LEU A 132 26.04 -1.35 19.43
C LEU A 132 26.94 -0.33 18.75
N ILE A 133 27.27 -0.56 17.49
CA ILE A 133 28.13 0.33 16.71
C ILE A 133 27.54 0.63 15.34
N ASP A 134 27.87 1.78 14.78
CA ASP A 134 27.65 2.05 13.37
C ASP A 134 28.60 1.19 12.54
N ALA A 135 28.06 0.46 11.56
CA ALA A 135 28.82 -0.46 10.73
C ALA A 135 29.75 0.24 9.74
N SER A 136 29.48 1.52 9.42
CA SER A 136 30.23 2.33 8.47
C SER A 136 31.35 3.14 9.13
N THR A 137 31.07 3.77 10.28
CA THR A 137 32.08 4.58 10.99
C THR A 137 32.83 3.78 12.07
N GLY A 138 32.24 2.70 12.58
CA GLY A 138 32.77 1.94 13.72
C GLY A 138 32.53 2.62 15.08
N GLU A 139 31.83 3.75 15.11
CA GLU A 139 31.54 4.48 16.34
C GLU A 139 30.47 3.79 17.18
N ALA A 140 30.60 3.86 18.51
CA ALA A 140 29.60 3.37 19.44
C ALA A 140 28.34 4.22 19.40
N LEU A 141 27.18 3.56 19.40
CA LEU A 141 25.88 4.22 19.44
C LEU A 141 25.27 4.03 20.83
N SER A 142 24.76 5.11 21.42
CA SER A 142 24.05 5.06 22.69
C SER A 142 22.64 4.48 22.55
N LEU A 143 21.98 4.74 21.42
CA LEU A 143 20.62 4.36 21.14
C LEU A 143 20.41 4.28 19.62
N ILE A 144 19.60 3.33 19.17
CA ILE A 144 18.97 3.37 17.86
C ILE A 144 17.54 2.84 17.93
N ARG A 145 16.65 3.41 17.12
CA ARG A 145 15.26 2.94 17.00
C ARG A 145 15.08 2.20 15.69
N LEU A 146 14.47 1.02 15.75
CA LEU A 146 13.93 0.39 14.56
C LEU A 146 12.58 1.02 14.21
N GLU A 147 12.23 1.01 12.93
CA GLU A 147 10.91 1.41 12.50
C GLU A 147 9.85 0.50 13.14
N PRO A 148 8.77 1.07 13.68
CA PRO A 148 7.75 0.29 14.35
C PRO A 148 6.91 -0.52 13.34
N MET A 149 6.44 -1.68 13.78
CA MET A 149 5.49 -2.49 13.01
C MET A 149 4.20 -1.71 12.77
N GLN A 150 3.73 -1.59 11.53
CA GLN A 150 2.36 -1.13 11.28
C GLN A 150 1.37 -2.23 11.70
N ILE A 151 0.48 -1.93 12.65
CA ILE A 151 -0.44 -2.89 13.26
C ILE A 151 -1.88 -2.76 12.76
N GLY A 152 -2.22 -1.62 12.18
CA GLY A 152 -3.54 -1.42 11.61
C GLY A 152 -3.70 -0.07 10.96
N THR A 153 -4.89 0.10 10.40
CA THR A 153 -5.29 1.31 9.70
C THR A 153 -6.70 1.68 10.18
N ILE A 154 -6.95 2.96 10.41
CA ILE A 154 -8.28 3.50 10.72
C ILE A 154 -8.84 4.05 9.41
N TYR A 155 -9.79 3.31 8.83
CA TYR A 155 -10.32 3.58 7.50
C TYR A 155 -11.44 4.62 7.51
N PRO A 156 -11.53 5.48 6.48
CA PRO A 156 -12.78 6.14 6.11
C PRO A 156 -13.79 5.10 5.62
N SER A 157 -15.08 5.44 5.69
CA SER A 157 -16.25 4.59 5.37
C SER A 157 -16.21 3.88 4.00
N HIS A 158 -15.32 4.30 3.08
CA HIS A 158 -15.21 3.80 1.71
C HIS A 158 -14.23 2.61 1.49
N LYS A 159 -13.57 2.06 2.51
CA LYS A 159 -12.76 0.81 2.45
C LYS A 159 -11.64 0.75 1.39
N GLU A 160 -11.23 1.89 0.83
CA GLU A 160 -10.05 1.99 -0.03
C GLU A 160 -8.82 2.24 0.83
N ASP A 161 -7.76 1.45 0.64
CA ASP A 161 -6.49 1.57 1.37
C ASP A 161 -5.40 2.05 0.43
N ARG A 162 -4.55 2.94 0.90
CA ARG A 162 -3.51 3.60 0.10
C ARG A 162 -2.28 3.88 0.94
N VAL A 163 -1.13 3.51 0.38
CA VAL A 163 0.18 3.99 0.82
C VAL A 163 0.65 4.96 -0.24
N LEU A 164 0.45 6.25 0.01
CA LEU A 164 0.93 7.30 -0.87
C LEU A 164 2.45 7.28 -0.88
N VAL A 165 3.02 7.28 -2.08
CA VAL A 165 4.45 7.35 -2.31
C VAL A 165 4.74 8.48 -3.28
N GLN A 166 5.82 9.22 -3.00
CA GLN A 166 6.38 10.16 -3.97
C GLN A 166 7.16 9.39 -5.04
N LEU A 167 7.37 10.00 -6.20
CA LEU A 167 8.14 9.35 -7.27
C LEU A 167 9.58 9.02 -6.86
N GLU A 168 10.18 9.84 -5.98
CA GLU A 168 11.51 9.63 -5.40
C GLU A 168 11.58 8.42 -4.47
N GLU A 169 10.45 8.03 -3.89
CA GLU A 169 10.33 6.87 -3.01
C GLU A 169 10.09 5.57 -3.79
N LEU A 170 10.02 5.64 -5.12
CA LEU A 170 9.91 4.48 -5.99
C LEU A 170 11.26 4.13 -6.62
N PRO A 171 11.54 2.83 -6.86
CA PRO A 171 12.73 2.44 -7.58
C PRO A 171 12.71 3.07 -8.99
N PRO A 172 13.81 3.64 -9.49
CA PRO A 172 13.87 4.19 -10.85
C PRO A 172 13.45 3.18 -11.92
N LEU A 173 13.77 1.90 -11.69
CA LEU A 173 13.38 0.80 -12.55
C LEU A 173 11.85 0.63 -12.65
N LEU A 174 11.09 0.90 -11.59
CA LEU A 174 9.63 0.80 -11.62
C LEU A 174 9.03 1.84 -12.57
N LEU A 175 9.48 3.10 -12.46
CA LEU A 175 9.03 4.18 -13.33
C LEU A 175 9.41 3.89 -14.78
N ALA A 176 10.67 3.50 -15.03
CA ALA A 176 11.13 3.14 -16.36
C ALA A 176 10.36 1.95 -16.96
N ALA A 177 10.08 0.93 -16.15
CA ALA A 177 9.30 -0.23 -16.58
C ALA A 177 7.84 0.14 -16.91
N LEU A 178 7.19 0.99 -16.10
CA LEU A 178 5.85 1.47 -16.39
C LEU A 178 5.78 2.19 -17.73
N LEU A 179 6.69 3.13 -17.98
CA LEU A 179 6.76 3.84 -19.25
C LEU A 179 7.08 2.89 -20.42
N ALA A 180 8.03 1.97 -20.25
CA ALA A 180 8.43 1.04 -21.31
C ALA A 180 7.32 0.05 -21.73
N ILE A 181 6.49 -0.37 -20.77
CA ILE A 181 5.43 -1.36 -20.95
C ILE A 181 4.09 -0.73 -21.31
N GLU A 182 3.65 0.27 -20.56
CA GLU A 182 2.30 0.85 -20.67
C GLU A 182 2.28 2.05 -21.62
N ASP A 183 3.28 2.94 -21.60
CA ASP A 183 3.22 4.18 -22.36
C ASP A 183 4.60 4.78 -22.72
N ARG A 184 5.18 4.26 -23.81
CA ARG A 184 6.54 4.66 -24.25
C ARG A 184 6.66 6.12 -24.68
N LYS A 185 5.55 6.78 -24.99
CA LYS A 185 5.53 8.16 -25.49
C LYS A 185 4.95 9.14 -24.47
N PHE A 186 4.83 8.71 -23.22
CA PHE A 186 4.27 9.51 -22.13
C PHE A 186 4.87 10.91 -22.06
N ALA A 187 6.18 11.07 -22.23
CA ALA A 187 6.82 12.38 -22.16
C ALA A 187 6.45 13.36 -23.29
N ILE A 188 5.90 12.87 -24.42
CA ILE A 188 5.76 13.65 -25.66
C ILE A 188 4.30 13.92 -26.02
N HIS A 189 3.36 13.00 -25.75
CA HIS A 189 1.95 13.22 -26.10
C HIS A 189 1.24 14.08 -25.04
N HIS A 190 0.10 14.69 -25.38
CA HIS A 190 -0.72 15.48 -24.45
C HIS A 190 -2.01 14.73 -24.10
N GLY A 191 -1.88 13.69 -23.27
CA GLY A 191 -2.99 12.83 -22.84
C GLY A 191 -3.42 11.72 -23.80
N ILE A 192 -3.27 11.91 -25.11
CA ILE A 192 -3.68 10.91 -26.12
C ILE A 192 -2.54 10.66 -27.11
N ASP A 193 -2.12 9.40 -27.26
CA ASP A 193 -1.22 8.98 -28.35
C ASP A 193 -2.04 8.60 -29.60
N TRP A 194 -2.36 9.58 -30.44
CA TRP A 194 -3.06 9.35 -31.71
C TRP A 194 -2.34 8.35 -32.62
N ARG A 195 -0.99 8.43 -32.69
CA ARG A 195 -0.17 7.49 -33.47
C ARG A 195 -0.19 6.09 -32.84
N GLY A 196 -0.37 6.00 -31.53
CA GLY A 196 -0.54 4.76 -30.77
C GLY A 196 -1.87 4.09 -31.05
N ILE A 197 -2.95 4.87 -31.03
CA ILE A 197 -4.32 4.40 -31.32
C ILE A 197 -4.40 3.82 -32.73
N VAL A 198 -3.92 4.56 -33.74
CA VAL A 198 -3.95 4.10 -35.14
C VAL A 198 -3.13 2.82 -35.34
N ARG A 199 -1.94 2.75 -34.74
CA ARG A 199 -1.07 1.56 -34.79
C ARG A 199 -1.74 0.35 -34.13
N ALA A 200 -2.30 0.54 -32.94
CA ALA A 200 -2.99 -0.51 -32.21
C ALA A 200 -4.23 -1.00 -32.98
N ALA A 201 -5.01 -0.10 -33.57
CA ALA A 201 -6.16 -0.46 -34.41
C ALA A 201 -5.73 -1.32 -35.60
N TRP A 202 -4.68 -0.93 -36.33
CA TRP A 202 -4.17 -1.69 -37.46
C TRP A 202 -3.67 -3.09 -37.07
N VAL A 203 -2.93 -3.22 -35.97
CA VAL A 203 -2.45 -4.51 -35.45
C VAL A 203 -3.62 -5.40 -35.01
N ASN A 204 -4.59 -4.85 -34.29
CA ASN A 204 -5.75 -5.60 -33.81
C ASN A 204 -6.65 -6.07 -34.97
N LEU A 205 -6.81 -5.24 -36.01
CA LEU A 205 -7.53 -5.63 -37.24
C LEU A 205 -6.83 -6.79 -37.94
N ARG A 206 -5.50 -6.75 -38.07
CA ARG A 206 -4.73 -7.85 -38.68
C ARG A 206 -4.79 -9.15 -37.88
N ALA A 207 -4.86 -9.06 -36.55
CA ALA A 207 -4.89 -10.21 -35.66
C ALA A 207 -6.29 -10.79 -35.42
N GLY A 208 -7.36 -10.06 -35.78
CA GLY A 208 -8.75 -10.47 -35.52
C GLY A 208 -9.16 -10.45 -34.03
N HIS A 209 -8.28 -10.00 -33.14
CA HIS A 209 -8.54 -9.85 -31.70
C HIS A 209 -7.67 -8.72 -31.13
N VAL A 210 -7.98 -8.26 -29.91
CA VAL A 210 -7.22 -7.19 -29.24
C VAL A 210 -5.87 -7.74 -28.77
N VAL A 211 -4.80 -7.37 -29.47
CA VAL A 211 -3.41 -7.73 -29.16
C VAL A 211 -2.71 -6.59 -28.41
N GLN A 212 -2.95 -5.35 -28.82
CA GLN A 212 -2.32 -4.15 -28.28
C GLN A 212 -3.34 -3.16 -27.73
N GLY A 213 -3.10 -2.66 -26.51
CA GLY A 213 -3.83 -1.54 -25.92
C GLY A 213 -3.36 -0.21 -26.50
N GLY A 214 -4.30 0.69 -26.79
CA GLY A 214 -4.02 2.03 -27.32
C GLY A 214 -4.16 3.15 -26.29
N SER A 215 -4.31 2.83 -25.00
CA SER A 215 -4.54 3.83 -23.95
C SER A 215 -3.27 4.28 -23.24
N THR A 216 -3.17 5.59 -23.04
CA THR A 216 -2.08 6.26 -22.34
C THR A 216 -2.23 6.12 -20.82
N LEU A 217 -1.16 6.40 -20.08
CA LEU A 217 -1.21 6.44 -18.61
C LEU A 217 -2.25 7.45 -18.11
N THR A 218 -2.32 8.62 -18.75
CA THR A 218 -3.29 9.68 -18.42
C THR A 218 -4.72 9.21 -18.62
N GLN A 219 -5.01 8.48 -19.71
CA GLN A 219 -6.34 7.88 -19.93
C GLN A 219 -6.68 6.84 -18.88
N GLN A 220 -5.71 6.01 -18.49
CA GLN A 220 -5.90 5.01 -17.46
C GLN A 220 -6.14 5.66 -16.08
N LEU A 221 -5.41 6.73 -15.75
CA LEU A 221 -5.64 7.54 -14.55
C LEU A 221 -7.06 8.11 -14.55
N VAL A 222 -7.46 8.78 -15.64
CA VAL A 222 -8.80 9.37 -15.74
C VAL A 222 -9.90 8.33 -15.58
N LYS A 223 -9.74 7.18 -16.23
CA LYS A 223 -10.67 6.06 -16.13
C LYS A 223 -10.83 5.58 -14.69
N ASN A 224 -9.74 5.40 -13.95
CA ASN A 224 -9.78 4.88 -12.58
C ASN A 224 -10.25 5.94 -11.59
N PHE A 225 -9.86 7.20 -11.81
CA PHE A 225 -10.07 8.29 -10.85
C PHE A 225 -11.43 8.97 -10.99
N TYR A 226 -11.99 9.10 -12.20
CA TYR A 226 -13.18 9.93 -12.45
C TYR A 226 -14.40 9.17 -12.98
N LEU A 227 -14.20 8.01 -13.60
CA LEU A 227 -15.24 7.38 -14.42
C LEU A 227 -15.60 5.99 -13.87
N ASN A 228 -16.85 5.59 -14.09
CA ASN A 228 -17.31 4.26 -13.73
C ASN A 228 -16.81 3.19 -14.72
N ASN A 229 -16.86 1.92 -14.34
CA ASN A 229 -16.36 0.78 -15.14
C ASN A 229 -17.22 0.40 -16.38
N GLU A 230 -18.19 1.23 -16.79
CA GLU A 230 -19.13 0.94 -17.88
C GLU A 230 -18.46 0.96 -19.26
N ARG A 231 -18.56 -0.09 -20.07
CA ARG A 231 -17.90 -0.12 -21.39
C ARG A 231 -18.70 0.62 -22.49
N THR A 232 -18.76 1.95 -22.43
CA THR A 232 -19.45 2.79 -23.43
C THR A 232 -18.50 3.67 -24.25
N LEU A 233 -18.89 4.01 -25.49
CA LEU A 233 -18.14 4.96 -26.33
C LEU A 233 -18.15 6.38 -25.75
N ILE A 234 -19.25 6.77 -25.10
CA ILE A 234 -19.38 8.06 -24.41
C ILE A 234 -18.33 8.17 -23.29
N ARG A 235 -18.17 7.13 -22.46
CA ARG A 235 -17.10 7.11 -21.46
C ARG A 235 -15.73 7.25 -22.12
N LYS A 236 -15.49 6.59 -23.25
CA LYS A 236 -14.18 6.68 -23.94
C LYS A 236 -13.91 8.07 -24.51
N PHE A 237 -14.95 8.77 -24.96
CA PHE A 237 -14.87 10.17 -25.37
C PHE A 237 -14.56 11.08 -24.18
N ASN A 238 -15.22 10.88 -23.03
CA ASN A 238 -14.94 11.62 -21.80
C ASN A 238 -13.52 11.37 -21.29
N GLU A 239 -13.02 10.12 -21.35
CA GLU A 239 -11.62 9.79 -21.04
C GLU A 239 -10.66 10.62 -21.88
N ALA A 240 -10.91 10.74 -23.18
CA ALA A 240 -10.06 11.49 -24.10
C ALA A 240 -10.01 12.99 -23.72
N ILE A 241 -11.19 13.62 -23.54
CA ILE A 241 -11.27 15.05 -23.17
C ILE A 241 -10.60 15.30 -21.82
N MET A 242 -10.99 14.55 -20.79
CA MET A 242 -10.46 14.74 -19.43
C MET A 242 -8.96 14.46 -19.37
N SER A 243 -8.44 13.53 -20.16
CA SER A 243 -6.99 13.28 -20.23
C SER A 243 -6.24 14.46 -20.83
N SER A 244 -6.77 15.05 -21.90
CA SER A 244 -6.16 16.24 -22.50
C SER A 244 -6.26 17.44 -21.56
N LEU A 245 -7.38 17.63 -20.86
CA LEU A 245 -7.52 18.69 -19.84
C LEU A 245 -6.51 18.53 -18.70
N LEU A 246 -6.33 17.30 -18.20
CA LEU A 246 -5.36 17.00 -17.14
C LEU A 246 -3.93 17.38 -17.56
N GLU A 247 -3.55 17.04 -18.79
CA GLU A 247 -2.23 17.27 -19.36
C GLU A 247 -1.96 18.72 -19.76
N LEU A 248 -3.00 19.53 -19.89
CA LEU A 248 -2.88 20.98 -20.07
C LEU A 248 -2.67 21.72 -18.75
N ARG A 249 -3.03 21.12 -17.63
CA ARG A 249 -3.03 21.76 -16.30
C ARG A 249 -1.89 21.31 -15.39
N TYR A 250 -1.55 20.03 -15.46
CA TYR A 250 -0.59 19.43 -14.53
C TYR A 250 0.63 18.92 -15.26
N GLU A 251 1.75 18.95 -14.56
CA GLU A 251 2.99 18.44 -15.13
C GLU A 251 2.95 16.91 -15.27
N LYS A 252 3.72 16.37 -16.22
CA LYS A 252 3.88 14.93 -16.42
C LYS A 252 4.26 14.19 -15.14
N ARG A 253 5.07 14.83 -14.31
CA ARG A 253 5.50 14.32 -13.02
C ARG A 253 4.32 14.13 -12.08
N GLU A 254 3.47 15.13 -11.93
CA GLU A 254 2.27 15.05 -11.07
C GLU A 254 1.27 13.99 -11.56
N ILE A 255 1.08 13.89 -12.88
CA ILE A 255 0.19 12.88 -13.48
C ILE A 255 0.74 11.47 -13.22
N LEU A 256 2.05 11.27 -13.37
CA LEU A 256 2.69 9.99 -13.09
C LEU A 256 2.62 9.65 -11.61
N GLU A 257 2.83 10.61 -10.72
CA GLU A 257 2.70 10.43 -9.27
C GLU A 257 1.27 10.06 -8.87
N ALA A 258 0.27 10.75 -9.43
CA ALA A 258 -1.13 10.39 -9.21
C ALA A 258 -1.44 8.99 -9.76
N TYR A 259 -0.89 8.64 -10.93
CA TYR A 259 -1.06 7.32 -11.53
C TYR A 259 -0.51 6.20 -10.64
N VAL A 260 0.72 6.32 -10.15
CA VAL A 260 1.34 5.26 -9.33
C VAL A 260 0.64 5.08 -7.98
N ASN A 261 -0.11 6.08 -7.51
CA ASN A 261 -0.91 6.01 -6.27
C ASN A 261 -2.37 5.61 -6.49
N GLU A 262 -2.87 5.65 -7.73
CA GLU A 262 -4.29 5.37 -8.05
C GLU A 262 -4.56 3.97 -8.56
N VAL A 263 -3.62 3.40 -9.31
CA VAL A 263 -3.87 2.16 -10.06
C VAL A 263 -4.31 1.01 -9.16
N TYR A 264 -5.41 0.36 -9.56
CA TYR A 264 -5.86 -0.86 -8.90
C TYR A 264 -4.91 -2.02 -9.21
N LEU A 265 -4.40 -2.68 -8.17
CA LEU A 265 -3.38 -3.75 -8.28
C LEU A 265 -3.81 -5.05 -7.58
N GLY A 266 -4.96 -5.09 -6.91
CA GLY A 266 -5.46 -6.34 -6.35
C GLY A 266 -6.58 -6.16 -5.34
N GLN A 267 -7.10 -7.27 -4.84
CA GLN A 267 -8.15 -7.30 -3.81
C GLN A 267 -7.69 -8.13 -2.62
N ASP A 268 -7.95 -7.61 -1.43
CA ASP A 268 -7.77 -8.31 -0.16
C ASP A 268 -9.09 -8.39 0.61
N GLY A 269 -9.84 -9.47 0.42
CA GLY A 269 -11.18 -9.62 1.01
C GLY A 269 -12.11 -8.49 0.53
N VAL A 270 -12.53 -7.64 1.46
CA VAL A 270 -13.39 -6.46 1.19
C VAL A 270 -12.62 -5.20 0.80
N ARG A 271 -11.28 -5.23 0.84
CA ARG A 271 -10.38 -4.08 0.62
C ARG A 271 -9.79 -4.10 -0.78
N ALA A 272 -9.88 -2.98 -1.48
CA ALA A 272 -9.21 -2.79 -2.76
C ALA A 272 -7.77 -2.28 -2.54
N ILE A 273 -6.80 -2.85 -3.24
CA ILE A 273 -5.39 -2.49 -3.17
C ILE A 273 -5.08 -1.52 -4.31
N HIS A 274 -4.93 -0.24 -3.97
CA HIS A 274 -4.61 0.83 -4.91
C HIS A 274 -3.19 1.36 -4.69
N GLY A 275 -2.51 1.61 -5.80
CA GLY A 275 -1.17 2.17 -5.85
C GLY A 275 -0.03 1.20 -5.54
N PHE A 276 1.17 1.53 -6.04
CA PHE A 276 2.36 0.69 -5.94
C PHE A 276 2.91 0.60 -4.51
N GLY A 277 2.74 1.64 -3.70
CA GLY A 277 3.11 1.62 -2.28
C GLY A 277 2.44 0.47 -1.55
N LEU A 278 1.10 0.45 -1.55
CA LEU A 278 0.34 -0.57 -0.84
C LEU A 278 0.47 -1.93 -1.51
N ALA A 279 0.56 -2.00 -2.84
CA ALA A 279 0.77 -3.25 -3.54
C ALA A 279 2.11 -3.91 -3.16
N SER A 280 3.17 -3.13 -2.94
CA SER A 280 4.46 -3.65 -2.48
C SER A 280 4.34 -4.30 -1.11
N GLU A 281 3.69 -3.63 -0.15
CA GLU A 281 3.42 -4.19 1.17
C GLU A 281 2.52 -5.43 1.08
N PHE A 282 1.47 -5.37 0.28
CA PHE A 282 0.51 -6.46 0.11
C PHE A 282 1.10 -7.73 -0.51
N TYR A 283 1.92 -7.59 -1.57
CA TYR A 283 2.48 -8.73 -2.28
C TYR A 283 3.82 -9.20 -1.71
N PHE A 284 4.63 -8.32 -1.11
CA PHE A 284 6.02 -8.65 -0.73
C PHE A 284 6.39 -8.28 0.71
N ASN A 285 5.48 -7.67 1.48
CA ASN A 285 5.71 -7.23 2.86
C ASN A 285 6.95 -6.33 3.01
N LYS A 286 7.11 -5.37 2.09
CA LYS A 286 8.20 -4.38 2.12
C LYS A 286 7.83 -3.07 1.42
N PRO A 287 8.52 -1.97 1.75
CA PRO A 287 8.33 -0.69 1.07
C PRO A 287 8.62 -0.77 -0.43
N ALA A 288 7.92 0.04 -1.23
CA ALA A 288 8.06 0.04 -2.68
C ALA A 288 9.49 0.37 -3.16
N ARG A 289 10.23 1.22 -2.44
CA ARG A 289 11.65 1.52 -2.72
C ARG A 289 12.57 0.31 -2.70
N GLU A 290 12.18 -0.78 -2.03
CA GLU A 290 12.96 -2.02 -1.85
C GLU A 290 12.56 -3.12 -2.87
N LEU A 291 11.75 -2.79 -3.87
CA LEU A 291 11.37 -3.72 -4.91
C LEU A 291 12.55 -4.08 -5.81
N THR A 292 12.77 -5.37 -5.97
CA THR A 292 13.76 -5.96 -6.88
C THR A 292 13.24 -5.94 -8.33
N PRO A 293 14.10 -6.10 -9.35
CA PRO A 293 13.67 -6.17 -10.74
C PRO A 293 12.57 -7.21 -11.01
N SER A 294 12.64 -8.38 -10.36
CA SER A 294 11.62 -9.43 -10.48
C SER A 294 10.26 -9.01 -9.93
N GLU A 295 10.24 -8.24 -8.84
CA GLU A 295 9.01 -7.79 -8.18
C GLU A 295 8.42 -6.57 -8.88
N VAL A 296 9.26 -5.65 -9.36
CA VAL A 296 8.86 -4.57 -10.28
C VAL A 296 8.15 -5.13 -11.50
N ALA A 297 8.79 -6.08 -12.20
CA ALA A 297 8.20 -6.71 -13.38
C ALA A 297 6.88 -7.45 -13.06
N LEU A 298 6.75 -7.97 -11.84
CA LEU A 298 5.53 -8.64 -11.40
C LEU A 298 4.39 -7.64 -11.14
N LEU A 299 4.64 -6.53 -10.44
CA LEU A 299 3.60 -5.51 -10.23
C LEU A 299 3.15 -4.87 -11.54
N VAL A 300 4.08 -4.64 -12.48
CA VAL A 300 3.72 -4.18 -13.84
C VAL A 300 2.95 -5.25 -14.61
N ALA A 301 3.22 -6.55 -14.39
CA ALA A 301 2.39 -7.62 -14.95
C ALA A 301 0.96 -7.59 -14.40
N VAL A 302 0.82 -7.42 -13.08
CA VAL A 302 -0.45 -7.36 -12.37
C VAL A 302 -1.27 -6.16 -12.82
N LEU A 303 -0.65 -4.99 -13.00
CA LEU A 303 -1.31 -3.77 -13.46
C LEU A 303 -2.16 -3.97 -14.73
N ARG A 304 -1.66 -4.73 -15.71
CA ARG A 304 -2.40 -5.00 -16.96
C ARG A 304 -3.75 -5.70 -16.72
N GLY A 305 -3.86 -6.47 -15.65
CA GLY A 305 -5.07 -7.19 -15.31
C GLY A 305 -4.97 -7.79 -13.91
N PRO A 306 -5.32 -7.03 -12.85
CA PRO A 306 -5.03 -7.43 -11.47
C PRO A 306 -5.61 -8.78 -11.08
N THR A 307 -6.83 -9.08 -11.54
CA THR A 307 -7.47 -10.39 -11.32
C THR A 307 -6.89 -11.49 -12.20
N TYR A 308 -6.51 -11.17 -13.45
CA TYR A 308 -6.03 -12.14 -14.43
C TYR A 308 -4.59 -12.58 -14.18
N TYR A 309 -3.75 -11.67 -13.68
CA TYR A 309 -2.35 -11.90 -13.35
C TYR A 309 -2.10 -11.96 -11.84
N ASP A 310 -3.14 -12.16 -11.03
CA ASP A 310 -3.01 -12.37 -9.58
C ASP A 310 -2.02 -13.53 -9.33
N PRO A 311 -0.85 -13.27 -8.70
CA PRO A 311 0.20 -14.27 -8.55
C PRO A 311 -0.16 -15.37 -7.54
N ARG A 312 -1.16 -15.14 -6.68
CA ARG A 312 -1.66 -16.11 -5.71
C ARG A 312 -2.70 -17.06 -6.32
N ARG A 313 -3.54 -16.54 -7.23
CA ARG A 313 -4.56 -17.36 -7.92
C ARG A 313 -4.04 -18.01 -9.19
N HIS A 314 -3.15 -17.33 -9.90
CA HIS A 314 -2.75 -17.65 -11.26
C HIS A 314 -1.23 -17.51 -11.44
N THR A 315 -0.48 -18.23 -10.61
CA THR A 315 0.98 -18.22 -10.52
C THR A 315 1.66 -18.36 -11.89
N ASP A 316 1.25 -19.32 -12.72
CA ASP A 316 1.89 -19.55 -14.03
C ASP A 316 1.68 -18.39 -15.01
N ARG A 317 0.48 -17.80 -15.01
CA ARG A 317 0.18 -16.64 -15.86
C ARG A 317 0.99 -15.42 -15.43
N ALA A 318 1.05 -15.17 -14.13
CA ALA A 318 1.81 -14.08 -13.54
C ALA A 318 3.31 -14.24 -13.84
N LEU A 319 3.85 -15.46 -13.64
CA LEU A 319 5.24 -15.80 -13.90
C LEU A 319 5.62 -15.62 -15.37
N LYS A 320 4.81 -16.14 -16.30
CA LYS A 320 5.03 -15.99 -17.74
C LYS A 320 5.02 -14.51 -18.13
N ARG A 321 4.07 -13.73 -17.64
CA ARG A 321 3.96 -12.29 -17.96
C ARG A 321 5.11 -11.48 -17.38
N ARG A 322 5.51 -11.75 -16.13
CA ARG A 322 6.69 -11.15 -15.49
C ARG A 322 7.94 -11.40 -16.31
N ASN A 323 8.16 -12.64 -16.76
CA ASN A 323 9.35 -12.99 -17.55
C ASN A 323 9.38 -12.30 -18.91
N GLN A 324 8.22 -12.13 -19.57
CA GLN A 324 8.11 -11.34 -20.80
C GLN A 324 8.44 -9.86 -20.58
N ILE A 325 8.04 -9.30 -19.42
CA ILE A 325 8.39 -7.92 -19.07
C ILE A 325 9.89 -7.82 -18.82
N LEU A 326 10.50 -8.75 -18.07
CA LEU A 326 11.95 -8.79 -17.86
C LEU A 326 12.73 -8.87 -19.18
N ASP A 327 12.27 -9.67 -20.14
CA ASP A 327 12.85 -9.70 -21.50
C ASP A 327 12.80 -8.34 -22.16
N LYS A 328 11.66 -7.66 -22.11
CA LYS A 328 11.49 -6.34 -22.71
C LYS A 328 12.35 -5.28 -22.01
N LEU A 329 12.47 -5.33 -20.69
CA LEU A 329 13.34 -4.42 -19.94
C LEU A 329 14.82 -4.62 -20.31
N TYR A 330 15.24 -5.86 -20.52
CA TYR A 330 16.59 -6.16 -21.01
C TYR A 330 16.82 -5.62 -22.44
N HIS A 331 15.88 -5.88 -23.36
CA HIS A 331 15.97 -5.37 -24.74
C HIS A 331 15.97 -3.85 -24.83
N ASP A 332 15.24 -3.17 -23.93
CA ASP A 332 15.20 -1.72 -23.82
C ASP A 332 16.41 -1.16 -23.02
N ASN A 333 17.40 -1.98 -22.65
CA ASN A 333 18.60 -1.64 -21.87
C ASN A 333 18.33 -1.05 -20.47
N LEU A 334 17.19 -1.39 -19.86
CA LEU A 334 16.82 -0.94 -18.51
C LEU A 334 17.39 -1.84 -17.41
N ILE A 335 17.77 -3.07 -17.75
CA ILE A 335 18.47 -4.02 -16.88
C ILE A 335 19.54 -4.74 -17.71
N ASP A 336 20.62 -5.17 -17.06
CA ASP A 336 21.65 -5.97 -17.71
C ASP A 336 21.25 -7.46 -17.83
N GLN A 337 22.02 -8.23 -18.61
CA GLN A 337 21.74 -9.65 -18.85
C GLN A 337 21.79 -10.49 -17.55
N LYS A 338 22.73 -10.17 -16.65
CA LYS A 338 22.89 -10.89 -15.38
C LYS A 338 21.71 -10.65 -14.45
N GLN A 339 21.24 -9.41 -14.37
CA GLN A 339 20.03 -9.00 -13.66
C GLN A 339 18.80 -9.69 -14.23
N ALA A 340 18.63 -9.70 -15.56
CA ALA A 340 17.50 -10.34 -16.22
C ALA A 340 17.45 -11.85 -15.95
N LEU A 341 18.58 -12.55 -16.08
CA LEU A 341 18.67 -13.99 -15.79
C LEU A 341 18.40 -14.29 -14.31
N LYS A 342 19.02 -13.54 -13.40
CA LYS A 342 18.79 -13.68 -11.95
C LYS A 342 17.32 -13.46 -11.60
N ALA A 343 16.70 -12.40 -12.12
CA ALA A 343 15.30 -12.06 -11.85
C ALA A 343 14.31 -13.11 -12.40
N LYS A 344 14.63 -13.73 -13.54
CA LYS A 344 13.82 -14.81 -14.11
C LYS A 344 13.90 -16.10 -13.29
N GLN A 345 15.08 -16.42 -12.76
CA GLN A 345 15.29 -17.58 -11.89
C GLN A 345 14.67 -17.40 -10.51
N SER A 346 14.50 -16.15 -10.04
CA SER A 346 13.81 -15.89 -8.79
C SER A 346 12.36 -16.39 -8.84
N PRO A 347 11.88 -17.10 -7.80
CA PRO A 347 10.46 -17.37 -7.62
C PRO A 347 9.67 -16.06 -7.46
N LEU A 348 8.33 -16.13 -7.53
CA LEU A 348 7.50 -14.92 -7.37
C LEU A 348 7.63 -14.29 -5.97
N ASN A 349 8.08 -15.05 -4.96
CA ASN A 349 8.32 -14.58 -3.59
C ASN A 349 7.16 -13.75 -3.00
N ILE A 350 5.92 -14.20 -3.26
CA ILE A 350 4.75 -13.54 -2.70
C ILE A 350 4.71 -13.81 -1.20
N ALA A 351 4.63 -12.73 -0.43
CA ALA A 351 4.37 -12.79 1.00
C ALA A 351 3.11 -13.63 1.24
N PRO A 352 3.13 -14.56 2.22
CA PRO A 352 1.93 -15.28 2.64
C PRO A 352 0.78 -14.29 2.80
N LYS A 353 -0.44 -14.68 2.41
CA LYS A 353 -1.60 -13.79 2.52
C LYS A 353 -1.55 -13.10 3.89
N PRO A 354 -1.57 -11.76 3.93
CA PRO A 354 -1.86 -11.11 5.19
C PRO A 354 -3.18 -11.71 5.67
N ASN A 355 -3.20 -12.30 6.86
CA ASN A 355 -4.45 -12.73 7.51
C ASN A 355 -5.27 -11.49 7.94
N ARG A 356 -5.29 -10.40 7.17
CA ARG A 356 -5.27 -9.04 7.73
C ARG A 356 -5.89 -8.02 6.78
N GLY A 357 -7.20 -8.13 6.58
CA GLY A 357 -8.07 -7.02 6.15
C GLY A 357 -8.83 -6.36 7.33
N HIS A 358 -8.61 -6.90 8.52
CA HIS A 358 -9.11 -6.51 9.82
C HIS A 358 -7.84 -6.43 10.69
N GLY A 359 -7.65 -5.34 11.45
CA GLY A 359 -6.36 -4.98 12.05
C GLY A 359 -5.66 -6.18 12.69
N LEU A 360 -4.32 -6.26 12.61
CA LEU A 360 -3.55 -7.39 13.15
C LEU A 360 -4.05 -7.82 14.52
N TYR A 361 -4.31 -6.82 15.36
CA TYR A 361 -4.68 -6.98 16.74
C TYR A 361 -6.02 -6.25 16.98
N PRO A 362 -7.17 -6.82 16.56
CA PRO A 362 -8.43 -6.08 16.51
C PRO A 362 -8.86 -5.56 17.89
N ALA A 363 -8.66 -6.37 18.93
CA ALA A 363 -8.95 -5.99 20.31
C ALA A 363 -8.07 -4.82 20.81
N PHE A 364 -6.82 -4.73 20.35
CA PHE A 364 -5.93 -3.62 20.68
C PHE A 364 -6.26 -2.37 19.85
N ILE A 365 -6.55 -2.53 18.56
CA ILE A 365 -6.99 -1.42 17.70
C ILE A 365 -8.26 -0.78 18.23
N GLU A 366 -9.17 -1.56 18.81
CA GLU A 366 -10.34 -1.01 19.49
C GLU A 366 -9.98 -0.17 20.71
N LEU A 367 -9.02 -0.61 21.55
CA LEU A 367 -8.51 0.19 22.66
C LEU A 367 -7.96 1.53 22.15
N VAL A 368 -7.12 1.50 21.11
CA VAL A 368 -6.55 2.70 20.49
C VAL A 368 -7.64 3.63 19.96
N LYS A 369 -8.65 3.09 19.25
CA LYS A 369 -9.78 3.89 18.75
C LYS A 369 -10.57 4.54 19.88
N ARG A 370 -10.84 3.83 20.98
CA ARG A 370 -11.55 4.38 22.15
C ARG A 370 -10.76 5.50 22.82
N ASP A 371 -9.44 5.36 22.88
CA ASP A 371 -8.59 6.36 23.48
C ASP A 371 -8.54 7.63 22.61
N LEU A 372 -8.30 7.48 21.30
CA LEU A 372 -8.25 8.60 20.37
C LEU A 372 -9.59 9.35 20.24
N LYS A 373 -10.73 8.67 20.39
CA LYS A 373 -12.06 9.31 20.34
C LYS A 373 -12.32 10.28 21.50
N LYS A 374 -11.48 10.30 22.54
CA LYS A 374 -11.57 11.28 23.63
C LYS A 374 -11.10 12.66 23.19
N ASP A 375 -10.08 12.69 22.33
CA ASP A 375 -9.34 13.91 21.99
C ASP A 375 -9.47 14.32 20.51
N TYR A 376 -9.82 13.39 19.62
CA TYR A 376 -9.88 13.60 18.17
C TYR A 376 -11.27 13.36 17.59
N ARG A 377 -11.63 14.15 16.57
CA ARG A 377 -12.86 13.94 15.79
C ARG A 377 -12.69 12.70 14.89
N GLU A 378 -13.79 11.97 14.68
CA GLU A 378 -13.77 10.75 13.87
C GLU A 378 -13.34 11.00 12.42
N ASP A 379 -13.75 12.13 11.83
CA ASP A 379 -13.34 12.51 10.47
C ASP A 379 -11.82 12.73 10.35
N ASP A 380 -11.20 13.32 11.38
CA ASP A 380 -9.75 13.60 11.40
C ASP A 380 -8.97 12.28 11.46
N LEU A 381 -9.43 11.36 12.32
CA LEU A 381 -8.87 10.00 12.44
C LEU A 381 -8.99 9.19 11.14
N MET A 382 -9.95 9.50 10.28
CA MET A 382 -10.22 8.76 9.05
C MET A 382 -9.58 9.37 7.80
N SER A 383 -9.33 10.68 7.77
CA SER A 383 -9.04 11.40 6.51
C SER A 383 -7.76 12.25 6.49
N GLU A 384 -7.11 12.45 7.64
CA GLU A 384 -5.90 13.29 7.74
C GLU A 384 -4.58 12.50 7.67
N GLY A 385 -4.64 11.17 7.47
CA GLY A 385 -3.45 10.34 7.34
C GLY A 385 -2.56 10.34 8.57
N LEU A 386 -3.16 10.41 9.76
CA LEU A 386 -2.42 10.49 11.02
C LEU A 386 -1.52 9.27 11.21
N ARG A 387 -0.37 9.49 11.85
CA ARG A 387 0.55 8.43 12.25
C ARG A 387 0.46 8.26 13.75
N ILE A 388 -0.27 7.22 14.15
CA ILE A 388 -0.58 6.91 15.54
C ILE A 388 0.48 5.93 16.04
N PHE A 389 1.29 6.35 17.00
CA PHE A 389 2.26 5.50 17.67
C PHE A 389 1.64 4.96 18.95
N SER A 390 1.60 3.63 19.10
CA SER A 390 0.98 2.96 20.24
C SER A 390 1.99 2.18 21.06
N THR A 391 1.53 1.68 22.20
CA THR A 391 2.33 0.93 23.17
C THR A 391 2.37 -0.58 22.93
N LEU A 392 1.68 -1.09 21.89
CA LEU A 392 1.63 -2.53 21.62
C LEU A 392 3.04 -3.07 21.42
N ASP A 393 3.37 -4.12 22.16
CA ASP A 393 4.59 -4.90 21.99
C ASP A 393 4.28 -6.14 21.12
N PRO A 394 4.76 -6.20 19.87
CA PRO A 394 4.40 -7.28 18.95
C PRO A 394 4.78 -8.66 19.48
N MET A 395 5.89 -8.77 20.18
CA MET A 395 6.37 -10.04 20.73
C MET A 395 5.50 -10.50 21.89
N VAL A 396 5.17 -9.58 22.82
CA VAL A 396 4.27 -9.89 23.94
C VAL A 396 2.87 -10.24 23.43
N GLN A 397 2.35 -9.51 22.44
CA GLN A 397 1.04 -9.78 21.85
C GLN A 397 0.97 -11.16 21.20
N GLU A 398 1.93 -11.54 20.36
CA GLU A 398 1.93 -12.86 19.69
C GLU A 398 2.03 -14.02 20.69
N VAL A 399 2.88 -13.89 21.72
CA VAL A 399 2.96 -14.89 22.80
C VAL A 399 1.64 -14.97 23.58
N THR A 400 1.05 -13.83 23.91
CA THR A 400 -0.21 -13.76 24.68
C THR A 400 -1.36 -14.38 23.91
N GLU A 401 -1.51 -14.09 22.62
CA GLU A 401 -2.54 -14.67 21.76
C GLU A 401 -2.41 -16.20 21.66
N LYS A 402 -1.18 -16.67 21.42
CA LYS A 402 -0.86 -18.10 21.31
C LYS A 402 -1.17 -18.82 22.62
N GLU A 403 -0.62 -18.35 23.73
CA GLU A 403 -0.79 -19.02 25.02
C GLU A 403 -2.23 -18.95 25.52
N THR A 404 -2.93 -17.83 25.32
CA THR A 404 -4.36 -17.73 25.68
C THR A 404 -5.18 -18.76 24.92
N THR A 405 -4.99 -18.87 23.60
CA THR A 405 -5.73 -19.82 22.76
C THR A 405 -5.44 -21.27 23.16
N GLN A 406 -4.17 -21.59 23.43
CA GLN A 406 -3.78 -22.94 23.87
C GLN A 406 -4.29 -23.27 25.27
N TRP A 407 -4.21 -22.31 26.19
CA TRP A 407 -4.64 -22.51 27.57
C TRP A 407 -6.15 -22.73 27.67
N ILE A 408 -6.97 -21.96 26.94
CA ILE A 408 -8.43 -22.17 26.90
C ILE A 408 -8.75 -23.60 26.40
N LYS A 409 -8.09 -24.06 25.32
CA LYS A 409 -8.27 -25.43 24.80
C LYS A 409 -7.87 -26.50 25.82
N ARG A 410 -6.74 -26.32 26.51
CA ARG A 410 -6.28 -27.23 27.56
C ARG A 410 -7.26 -27.27 28.73
N LEU A 411 -7.82 -26.13 29.12
CA LEU A 411 -8.76 -26.01 30.22
C LEU A 411 -10.11 -26.65 29.90
N GLU A 412 -10.62 -26.47 28.67
CA GLU A 412 -11.84 -27.15 28.23
C GLU A 412 -11.69 -28.67 28.34
N LYS A 413 -10.58 -29.20 27.83
CA LYS A 413 -10.28 -30.64 27.85
C LYS A 413 -10.12 -31.16 29.28
N SER A 414 -9.41 -30.46 30.15
CA SER A 414 -9.14 -30.94 31.52
C SER A 414 -10.35 -30.86 32.45
N ARG A 415 -11.31 -29.98 32.16
CA ARG A 415 -12.51 -29.75 32.99
C ARG A 415 -13.78 -30.35 32.40
N GLY A 416 -13.71 -31.02 31.24
CA GLY A 416 -14.87 -31.57 30.56
C GLY A 416 -15.88 -30.50 30.10
N ILE A 417 -15.40 -29.28 29.82
CA ILE A 417 -16.24 -28.20 29.30
C ILE A 417 -16.49 -28.47 27.81
N THR A 418 -17.71 -28.19 27.35
CA THR A 418 -18.06 -28.30 25.93
C THR A 418 -17.05 -27.53 25.07
N PRO A 419 -16.44 -28.16 24.06
CA PRO A 419 -15.46 -27.50 23.20
C PRO A 419 -16.00 -26.20 22.59
N ASP A 420 -15.13 -25.21 22.45
CA ASP A 420 -15.40 -23.92 21.82
C ASP A 420 -16.43 -23.02 22.55
N THR A 421 -16.84 -23.38 23.77
CA THR A 421 -17.74 -22.56 24.59
C THR A 421 -17.01 -21.63 25.55
N LEU A 422 -15.79 -22.00 25.97
CA LEU A 422 -15.03 -21.20 26.92
C LEU A 422 -14.38 -19.99 26.22
N GLN A 423 -14.49 -18.84 26.87
CA GLN A 423 -13.93 -17.57 26.41
C GLN A 423 -12.92 -17.04 27.43
N GLY A 424 -12.04 -16.16 26.98
CA GLY A 424 -11.06 -15.47 27.83
C GLY A 424 -10.84 -14.04 27.36
N GLY A 425 -10.31 -13.21 28.26
CA GLY A 425 -9.84 -11.87 27.98
C GLY A 425 -8.53 -11.64 28.72
N VAL A 426 -7.55 -11.01 28.08
CA VAL A 426 -6.24 -10.71 28.69
C VAL A 426 -5.86 -9.27 28.37
N VAL A 427 -5.38 -8.56 29.39
CA VAL A 427 -4.72 -7.25 29.26
C VAL A 427 -3.37 -7.36 29.94
N ILE A 428 -2.30 -6.97 29.26
CA ILE A 428 -0.95 -6.89 29.83
C ILE A 428 -0.51 -5.44 29.84
N THR A 429 -0.06 -4.98 31.00
CA THR A 429 0.47 -3.63 31.20
C THR A 429 1.91 -3.68 31.67
N ARG A 430 2.71 -2.68 31.29
CA ARG A 430 4.05 -2.48 31.83
C ARG A 430 3.96 -1.89 33.24
N VAL A 431 4.72 -2.45 34.17
CA VAL A 431 4.84 -1.92 35.55
C VAL A 431 5.56 -0.57 35.50
N GLY A 432 5.07 0.41 36.27
CA GLY A 432 5.62 1.76 36.31
C GLY A 432 4.95 2.73 35.33
N SER A 433 4.97 2.42 34.03
CA SER A 433 4.36 3.30 33.01
C SER A 433 2.85 3.09 32.82
N ALA A 434 2.31 1.94 33.27
CA ALA A 434 0.93 1.50 33.02
C ALA A 434 0.55 1.38 31.54
N GLU A 435 1.53 1.40 30.63
CA GLU A 435 1.31 1.22 29.20
C GLU A 435 0.71 -0.15 28.92
N VAL A 436 -0.38 -0.20 28.15
CA VAL A 436 -0.97 -1.45 27.70
C VAL A 436 -0.14 -2.00 26.55
N VAL A 437 0.51 -3.15 26.73
CA VAL A 437 1.43 -3.73 25.75
C VAL A 437 0.84 -4.90 24.98
N ALA A 438 -0.22 -5.53 25.50
CA ALA A 438 -0.97 -6.56 24.80
C ALA A 438 -2.43 -6.64 25.25
N VAL A 439 -3.34 -6.95 24.32
CA VAL A 439 -4.78 -7.12 24.58
C VAL A 439 -5.31 -8.30 23.76
N VAL A 440 -5.98 -9.24 24.42
CA VAL A 440 -6.69 -10.36 23.81
C VAL A 440 -8.16 -10.31 24.21
N GLY A 441 -9.05 -10.04 23.26
CA GLY A 441 -10.49 -9.84 23.52
C GLY A 441 -11.35 -11.12 23.54
N GLY A 442 -10.77 -12.29 23.22
CA GLY A 442 -11.55 -13.53 23.08
C GLY A 442 -10.70 -14.74 22.71
N ARG A 443 -11.36 -15.92 22.66
CA ARG A 443 -10.76 -17.18 22.16
C ARG A 443 -10.29 -17.05 20.71
N ASN A 444 -11.12 -16.44 19.87
CA ASN A 444 -10.75 -16.13 18.49
C ASN A 444 -10.10 -14.74 18.46
N VAL A 445 -8.77 -14.72 18.54
CA VAL A 445 -7.97 -13.49 18.65
C VAL A 445 -8.08 -12.57 17.44
N ARG A 446 -8.52 -13.10 16.29
CA ARG A 446 -8.70 -12.34 15.04
C ARG A 446 -10.15 -11.95 14.77
N PHE A 447 -11.07 -12.26 15.69
CA PHE A 447 -12.48 -11.89 15.54
C PHE A 447 -12.68 -10.42 15.89
N GLU A 448 -13.23 -9.65 14.95
CA GLU A 448 -13.74 -8.31 15.19
C GLU A 448 -15.17 -8.41 15.73
N GLY A 449 -15.30 -8.26 17.05
CA GLY A 449 -16.60 -8.27 17.72
C GLY A 449 -16.43 -7.98 19.19
N PHE A 450 -17.25 -8.61 20.05
CA PHE A 450 -17.27 -8.30 21.47
C PHE A 450 -15.90 -8.52 22.15
N ASN A 451 -15.28 -7.43 22.61
CA ASN A 451 -13.96 -7.43 23.20
C ASN A 451 -14.04 -7.62 24.71
N ARG A 452 -13.89 -8.87 25.13
CA ARG A 452 -14.03 -9.24 26.54
C ARG A 452 -12.94 -8.65 27.43
N ALA A 453 -11.82 -8.20 26.88
CA ALA A 453 -10.79 -7.54 27.68
C ALA A 453 -11.21 -6.12 28.11
N LEU A 454 -12.05 -5.46 27.32
CA LEU A 454 -12.45 -4.07 27.54
C LEU A 454 -13.90 -3.92 28.00
N ASP A 455 -14.80 -4.78 27.53
CA ASP A 455 -16.25 -4.58 27.67
C ASP A 455 -16.92 -5.49 28.70
N ILE A 456 -16.29 -6.60 29.04
CA ILE A 456 -16.95 -7.56 29.94
C ILE A 456 -16.92 -7.04 31.38
N GLN A 457 -18.08 -6.96 32.00
CA GLN A 457 -18.19 -6.73 33.43
C GLN A 457 -18.40 -8.07 34.13
N ARG A 458 -17.53 -8.39 35.09
CA ARG A 458 -17.57 -9.63 35.87
C ARG A 458 -17.28 -9.34 37.34
N PRO A 459 -17.86 -10.11 38.28
CA PRO A 459 -17.46 -10.06 39.67
C PRO A 459 -15.95 -10.35 39.81
N VAL A 460 -15.21 -9.44 40.45
CA VAL A 460 -13.75 -9.56 40.62
C VAL A 460 -13.35 -10.60 41.69
N GLY A 461 -14.28 -10.99 42.56
CA GLY A 461 -14.05 -12.01 43.59
C GLY A 461 -12.89 -11.67 44.52
N SER A 462 -12.03 -12.66 44.78
CA SER A 462 -10.88 -12.50 45.70
C SER A 462 -9.79 -11.54 45.20
N LEU A 463 -9.85 -11.06 43.96
CA LEU A 463 -8.87 -10.09 43.43
C LEU A 463 -8.92 -8.73 44.15
N LEU A 464 -10.00 -8.42 44.86
CA LEU A 464 -10.12 -7.18 45.63
C LEU A 464 -9.33 -7.20 46.96
N LYS A 465 -8.92 -8.39 47.43
CA LYS A 465 -8.27 -8.55 48.74
C LYS A 465 -7.06 -7.61 48.94
N PRO A 466 -6.10 -7.49 48.01
CA PRO A 466 -4.95 -6.60 48.21
C PRO A 466 -5.33 -5.13 48.42
N ALA A 467 -6.40 -4.63 47.78
CA ALA A 467 -6.86 -3.26 47.99
C ALA A 467 -7.42 -3.04 49.40
N LEU A 468 -8.08 -4.06 49.96
CA LEU A 468 -8.55 -4.04 51.34
C LEU A 468 -7.37 -4.03 52.33
N TYR A 469 -6.35 -4.86 52.08
CA TYR A 469 -5.11 -4.88 52.88
C TYR A 469 -4.29 -3.59 52.75
N LEU A 470 -4.32 -2.93 51.59
CA LEU A 470 -3.64 -1.65 51.38
C LEU A 470 -4.32 -0.49 52.11
N SER A 471 -5.63 -0.59 52.34
CA SER A 471 -6.42 0.45 53.01
C SER A 471 -6.37 0.37 54.54
N ALA A 472 -6.07 -0.81 55.09
CA ALA A 472 -5.91 -1.07 56.51
C ALA A 472 -4.50 -0.71 56.97
#